data_AF-A0A1V8PLH6-F1
#
_entry.id   AF-A0A1V8PLH6-F1
#
_cell.length_a   1.000
_cell.length_b   1.000
_cell.length_c   1.000
_cell.angle_alpha   90.00
_cell.angle_beta   90.00
_cell.angle_gamma   90.00
#
_symmetry.space_group_name_H-M   'P 1'
#
loop_
_entity.id
_entity.type
_entity.pdbx_description
1 polymer ?
#
loop_
_entity_poly.entity_id
_entity_poly.type
_entity_poly.pdbx_seq_one_letter_code
_entity_poly.pdbx_strand_id
1 'polypeptide(L)'
;KSLTPVLHYQSVAGEYGPGHNSFFRDDLGNLWIAFHGEVSYESRERCAGIRRVHFDVDGRPRFNLSANRDVNLALRNVSIHVTVK
;
A
#
# COMPACT_ATOMS: atom_id res chain seq x y z
N LYS A 1 -13.23 15.04 4.75
CA LYS A 1 -12.76 14.87 3.35
C LYS A 1 -11.36 15.48 3.26
N SER A 2 -10.38 14.83 2.65
CA SER A 2 -9.02 15.38 2.51
C SER A 2 -9.01 16.59 1.59
N LEU A 3 -8.13 17.57 1.86
CA LEU A 3 -7.89 18.71 0.98
C LEU A 3 -6.91 18.37 -0.16
N THR A 4 -6.21 17.24 -0.06
CA THR A 4 -5.22 16.79 -1.05
C THR A 4 -5.45 15.32 -1.46
N PRO A 5 -5.03 14.92 -2.67
CA PRO A 5 -5.06 13.52 -3.09
C PRO A 5 -4.25 12.65 -2.13
N VAL A 6 -4.83 11.51 -1.72
CA VAL A 6 -4.19 10.55 -0.80
C VAL A 6 -3.25 9.57 -1.51
N LEU A 7 -3.33 9.51 -2.85
CA LEU A 7 -2.43 8.79 -3.76
C LEU A 7 -2.41 9.54 -5.10
N HIS A 8 -1.23 9.79 -5.65
CA HIS A 8 -1.01 10.53 -6.90
C HIS A 8 0.37 10.17 -7.51
N TYR A 9 0.69 10.69 -8.70
CA TYR A 9 1.87 10.28 -9.48
C TYR A 9 3.24 10.53 -8.81
N GLN A 10 3.33 11.37 -7.77
CA GLN A 10 4.57 11.59 -7.00
C GLN A 10 4.60 10.79 -5.69
N SER A 11 3.57 9.98 -5.43
CA SER A 11 3.45 9.21 -4.18
C SER A 11 4.45 8.07 -4.10
N VAL A 12 4.68 7.37 -5.22
CA VAL A 12 5.64 6.28 -5.35
C VAL A 12 6.33 6.43 -6.69
N ALA A 13 7.67 6.40 -6.68
CA ALA A 13 8.45 6.54 -7.91
C ALA A 13 8.16 5.38 -8.87
N GLY A 14 7.98 5.70 -10.15
CA GLY A 14 7.64 4.71 -11.19
C GLY A 14 6.15 4.37 -11.28
N GLU A 15 5.28 5.06 -10.52
CA GLU A 15 3.83 4.87 -10.60
C GLU A 15 3.12 6.16 -10.99
N TYR A 16 2.61 6.18 -12.20
CA TYR A 16 2.00 7.37 -12.79
C TYR A 16 0.48 7.22 -12.90
N GLY A 17 -0.23 8.30 -12.57
CA GLY A 17 -1.70 8.35 -12.65
C GLY A 17 -2.47 7.26 -11.90
N PRO A 18 -2.10 6.87 -10.66
CA PRO A 18 -2.81 5.81 -9.94
C PRO A 18 -4.28 6.19 -9.67
N GLY A 19 -5.21 5.29 -9.98
CA GLY A 19 -6.64 5.53 -9.82
C GLY A 19 -7.53 4.32 -10.12
N HIS A 20 -8.85 4.53 -10.14
CA HIS A 20 -9.86 3.46 -10.30
C HIS A 20 -9.58 2.26 -9.39
N ASN A 21 -9.55 2.52 -8.09
CA ASN A 21 -9.15 1.51 -7.13
C ASN A 21 -10.34 0.67 -6.62
N SER A 22 -10.00 -0.50 -6.09
CA SER A 22 -10.86 -1.34 -5.27
C SER A 22 -10.12 -1.72 -3.98
N PHE A 23 -10.87 -2.21 -3.00
CA PHE A 23 -10.33 -2.71 -1.74
C PHE A 23 -10.77 -4.15 -1.52
N PHE A 24 -9.88 -4.95 -0.95
CA PHE A 24 -10.15 -6.32 -0.57
C PHE A 24 -9.33 -6.71 0.66
N ARG A 25 -9.67 -7.83 1.29
CA ARG A 25 -8.89 -8.42 2.38
C ARG A 25 -8.26 -9.73 1.93
N ASP A 26 -7.06 -10.00 2.41
CA ASP A 26 -6.43 -11.33 2.26
C ASP A 26 -6.93 -12.30 3.34
N ASP A 27 -6.47 -13.55 3.28
CA ASP A 27 -6.84 -14.62 4.22
C ASP A 27 -6.38 -14.35 5.67
N LEU A 28 -5.43 -13.43 5.86
CA LEU A 28 -4.97 -12.97 7.18
C LEU A 28 -5.75 -11.74 7.67
N GLY A 29 -6.73 -11.27 6.89
CA GLY A 29 -7.56 -10.12 7.20
C GLY A 29 -6.91 -8.76 6.92
N ASN A 30 -5.71 -8.71 6.34
CA ASN A 30 -5.05 -7.44 6.00
C ASN A 30 -5.83 -6.74 4.89
N LEU A 31 -5.94 -5.41 4.98
CA LEU A 31 -6.57 -4.60 3.94
C LEU A 31 -5.58 -4.34 2.79
N TRP A 32 -6.03 -4.53 1.56
CA TRP A 32 -5.28 -4.29 0.34
C TRP A 32 -6.04 -3.33 -0.58
N ILE A 33 -5.28 -2.55 -1.35
CA ILE A 33 -5.78 -1.71 -2.44
C ILE A 33 -5.26 -2.26 -3.76
N ALA A 34 -6.16 -2.45 -4.72
CA ALA A 34 -5.83 -2.67 -6.13
C ALA A 34 -6.22 -1.42 -6.93
N PHE A 35 -5.40 -0.99 -7.86
CA PHE A 35 -5.63 0.21 -8.68
C PHE A 35 -4.98 0.08 -10.05
N HIS A 36 -5.38 0.93 -11.00
CA HIS A 36 -4.70 1.07 -12.27
C HIS A 36 -3.69 2.22 -12.21
N GLY A 37 -2.56 2.09 -12.91
CA GLY A 37 -1.57 3.14 -13.11
C GLY A 37 -0.69 2.85 -14.33
N GLU A 38 0.31 3.69 -14.56
CA GLU A 38 1.29 3.57 -15.64
C GLU A 38 2.70 3.48 -15.06
N VAL A 39 3.62 2.85 -15.79
CA VAL A 39 5.04 2.70 -15.39
C VAL A 39 5.97 3.72 -16.03
N SER A 40 5.47 4.51 -16.99
CA SER A 40 6.19 5.63 -17.61
C SER A 40 5.22 6.70 -18.12
N TYR A 41 5.74 7.89 -18.45
CA TYR A 41 4.95 8.97 -19.05
C TYR A 41 4.60 8.74 -20.53
N GLU A 42 5.32 7.84 -21.20
CA GLU A 42 5.17 7.56 -22.63
C GLU A 42 4.24 6.37 -22.88
N SER A 43 4.10 5.50 -21.89
CA SER A 43 3.19 4.36 -21.92
C SER A 43 1.72 4.80 -21.95
N ARG A 44 0.90 4.00 -22.64
CA ARG A 44 -0.56 4.08 -22.61
C ARG A 44 -1.21 2.80 -22.07
N GLU A 45 -0.39 1.89 -21.56
CA GLU A 45 -0.80 0.59 -21.04
C GLU A 45 -1.02 0.66 -19.53
N ARG A 46 -2.29 0.81 -19.14
CA ARG A 46 -2.65 0.79 -17.73
C ARG A 46 -2.34 -0.57 -17.11
N CYS A 47 -1.37 -0.58 -16.22
CA CYS A 47 -0.97 -1.71 -15.41
C CYS A 47 -1.74 -1.75 -14.10
N ALA A 48 -1.91 -2.94 -13.53
CA ALA A 48 -2.50 -3.12 -12.21
C ALA A 48 -1.41 -2.98 -11.13
N GLY A 49 -1.65 -2.14 -10.13
CA GLY A 49 -0.88 -2.08 -8.90
C GLY A 49 -1.69 -2.66 -7.74
N ILE A 50 -1.05 -3.45 -6.88
CA ILE A 50 -1.65 -4.02 -5.67
C ILE A 50 -0.70 -3.77 -4.50
N ARG A 51 -1.22 -3.26 -3.37
CA ARG A 51 -0.42 -3.10 -2.14
C ARG A 51 -1.25 -3.18 -0.87
N ARG A 52 -0.57 -3.48 0.24
CA ARG A 52 -1.16 -3.49 1.57
C ARG A 52 -1.43 -2.05 2.03
N VAL A 53 -2.60 -1.83 2.62
CA VAL A 53 -2.95 -0.58 3.27
C VAL A 53 -2.52 -0.67 4.73
N HIS A 54 -1.61 0.22 5.11
CA HIS A 54 -1.17 0.38 6.50
C HIS A 54 -1.94 1.50 7.17
N PHE A 55 -2.01 1.46 8.50
CA PHE A 55 -2.64 2.51 9.29
C PHE A 55 -1.57 3.23 10.11
N ASP A 56 -1.61 4.57 10.09
CA ASP A 56 -0.72 5.36 10.94
C ASP A 56 -1.17 5.34 12.42
N VAL A 57 -0.41 6.04 13.27
CA VAL A 57 -0.65 6.08 14.73
C VAL A 57 -2.02 6.67 15.11
N ASP A 58 -2.65 7.43 14.21
CA ASP A 58 -4.00 7.99 14.39
C ASP A 58 -5.09 7.09 13.78
N GLY A 59 -4.72 5.90 13.27
CA GLY A 59 -5.63 4.98 12.60
C GLY A 59 -6.04 5.43 11.20
N ARG A 60 -5.30 6.34 10.54
CA ARG A 60 -5.60 6.75 9.16
C ARG A 60 -4.92 5.84 8.14
N PRO A 61 -5.61 5.44 7.06
CA PRO A 61 -5.01 4.57 6.05
C PRO A 61 -3.94 5.31 5.24
N ARG A 62 -2.84 4.62 4.94
CA ARG A 62 -1.72 5.09 4.13
C ARG A 62 -1.68 4.31 2.82
N PHE A 63 -1.91 5.00 1.71
CA PHE A 63 -1.95 4.40 0.37
C PHE A 63 -0.64 4.53 -0.42
N ASN A 64 0.31 5.35 0.06
CA ASN A 64 1.57 5.66 -0.61
C ASN A 64 2.79 4.91 -0.04
N LEU A 65 2.59 3.76 0.60
CA LEU A 65 3.73 2.89 0.94
C LEU A 65 4.15 2.12 -0.32
N SER A 66 5.41 2.31 -0.73
CA SER A 66 6.04 1.48 -1.74
C SER A 66 6.36 0.08 -1.18
N ALA A 67 6.57 -0.90 -2.06
CA ALA A 67 6.92 -2.26 -1.65
C ALA A 67 8.15 -2.31 -0.72
N ASN A 68 9.16 -1.47 -0.97
CA ASN A 68 10.38 -1.39 -0.15
C ASN A 68 10.13 -0.83 1.26
N ARG A 69 9.03 -0.09 1.47
CA ARG A 69 8.64 0.43 2.79
C ARG A 69 7.54 -0.40 3.44
N ASP A 70 7.08 -1.47 2.80
CA ASP A 70 6.25 -2.47 3.46
C ASP A 70 7.10 -3.24 4.50
N VAL A 71 6.50 -4.24 5.15
CA VAL A 71 7.20 -5.08 6.12
C VAL A 71 8.46 -5.68 5.50
N ASN A 72 9.62 -5.35 6.08
CA ASN A 72 10.88 -5.98 5.69
C ASN A 72 10.77 -7.49 5.91
N LEU A 73 10.86 -8.26 4.82
CA LEU A 73 10.70 -9.72 4.85
C LEU A 73 11.73 -10.40 5.76
N ALA A 74 12.91 -9.81 5.98
CA ALA A 74 13.91 -10.31 6.91
C ALA A 74 13.47 -10.19 8.38
N LEU A 75 12.55 -9.28 8.69
CA LEU A 75 12.04 -9.01 10.04
C LEU A 75 10.61 -9.55 10.27
N ARG A 76 10.05 -10.29 9.31
CA ARG A 76 8.64 -10.72 9.36
C ARG A 76 8.34 -11.74 10.45
N ASN A 77 9.34 -12.51 10.86
CA ASN A 77 9.19 -13.54 11.86
C ASN A 77 9.52 -12.96 13.23
N VAL A 78 8.53 -12.90 14.11
CA VAL A 78 8.68 -12.41 15.48
C VAL A 78 8.32 -13.53 16.44
N SER A 79 9.14 -13.73 17.47
CA SER A 79 8.88 -14.66 18.56
C SER A 79 8.69 -13.88 19.85
N ILE A 80 7.66 -14.22 20.63
CA ILE A 80 7.43 -13.67 21.96
C ILE A 80 7.49 -14.78 23.00
N HIS A 81 8.19 -14.55 24.11
CA HIS A 81 8.15 -15.41 25.29
C HIS A 81 7.27 -14.75 26.34
N VAL A 82 6.20 -15.43 26.77
CA VAL A 82 5.25 -14.91 27.75
C VAL A 82 5.37 -15.72 29.02
N THR A 83 5.66 -15.05 30.13
CA THR A 83 5.65 -15.66 31.46
C THR A 83 4.32 -15.31 32.14
N VAL A 84 3.54 -16.34 32.49
CA VAL A 84 2.30 -16.21 33.25
C VAL A 84 2.60 -16.52 34.71
N LYS A 85 2.06 -15.70 35.64
CA LYS A 85 2.15 -15.93 37.09
C LYS A 85 0.99 -16.77 37.58
#